data_AF-A0A363SY86-F1
#
_entry.id   AF-A0A363SY86-F1
#
_cell.length_a   1.000
_cell.length_b   1.000
_cell.length_c   1.000
_cell.angle_alpha   90.00
_cell.angle_beta   90.00
_cell.angle_gamma   90.00
#
_symmetry.space_group_name_H-M   'P 1'
#
loop_
_entity.id
_entity.type
_entity.pdbx_description
1 polymer ?
#
loop_
_entity_poly.entity_id
_entity_poly.type
_entity_poly.pdbx_seq_one_letter_code
_entity_poly.pdbx_strand_id
1 'polypeptide(L)'
;MPMRKVGIIACSGEELEEGTVTRLAALRVLEHLRPNETVTLCLPLFLAGGEGDRAFARFHPTIAVDGCELRCAQKATERYSNRPAASYVVRDVIAGNQLGELQGRRKLNAAGLQAVDLLADEIAQRVDELLGKQWNLSDGEFIQLDAIGIVQQEASGQPVVATCACGSGIPIQEVLISGELITLVGIPLIFQQFTEAGKFPSDENLNELMETVKVYNPVPDGEEMAYREGISRAYADFWFKEKNK
;
A
#
# COMPACT_ATOMS: atom_id res chain seq x y z
N MET A 1 -17.06 0.85 1.78
CA MET A 1 -15.76 0.26 2.20
C MET A 1 -14.65 1.20 1.78
N PRO A 2 -13.55 1.34 2.55
CA PRO A 2 -12.43 2.17 2.13
C PRO A 2 -11.84 1.62 0.82
N MET A 3 -11.46 2.53 -0.08
CA MET A 3 -10.95 2.19 -1.42
C MET A 3 -9.63 1.44 -1.28
N ARG A 4 -9.54 0.19 -1.77
CA ARG A 4 -8.27 -0.55 -1.81
C ARG A 4 -7.35 0.12 -2.83
N LYS A 5 -6.17 0.55 -2.38
CA LYS A 5 -5.08 1.03 -3.25
C LYS A 5 -3.94 0.02 -3.32
N VAL A 6 -3.17 0.08 -4.40
CA VAL A 6 -1.93 -0.69 -4.61
C VAL A 6 -0.73 0.25 -4.54
N GLY A 7 0.28 -0.12 -3.74
CA GLY A 7 1.53 0.61 -3.64
C GLY A 7 2.49 0.20 -4.75
N ILE A 8 3.22 1.16 -5.30
CA ILE A 8 4.32 0.91 -6.25
C ILE A 8 5.58 1.49 -5.63
N ILE A 9 6.56 0.63 -5.35
CA ILE A 9 7.87 1.06 -4.86
C ILE A 9 8.92 0.83 -5.94
N ALA A 10 9.37 1.92 -6.55
CA ALA A 10 10.42 1.90 -7.56
C ALA A 10 11.80 2.06 -6.91
N CYS A 11 12.79 1.34 -7.42
CA CYS A 11 14.17 1.59 -7.04
C CYS A 11 14.63 2.96 -7.55
N SER A 12 15.51 3.63 -6.78
CA SER A 12 16.03 4.95 -7.18
C SER A 12 16.88 4.85 -8.44
N GLY A 13 17.75 3.84 -8.49
CA GLY A 13 18.60 3.49 -9.64
C GLY A 13 19.26 4.67 -10.35
N GLU A 14 19.63 5.73 -9.61
CA GLU A 14 20.05 7.03 -10.17
C GLU A 14 21.26 6.95 -11.11
N GLU A 15 22.09 5.91 -10.95
CA GLU A 15 23.29 5.67 -11.73
C GLU A 15 23.09 4.74 -12.93
N LEU A 16 21.87 4.25 -13.15
CA LEU A 16 21.53 3.25 -14.17
C LEU A 16 20.35 3.71 -15.03
N GLU A 17 20.41 3.44 -16.33
CA GLU A 17 19.33 3.67 -17.27
C GLU A 17 18.06 2.91 -16.86
N GLU A 18 18.22 1.68 -16.38
CA GLU A 18 17.12 0.85 -15.87
C GLU A 18 16.43 1.51 -14.66
N GLY A 19 17.16 2.25 -13.83
CA GLY A 19 16.60 3.00 -12.71
C GLY A 19 15.75 4.19 -13.11
N THR A 20 15.99 4.75 -14.30
CA THR A 20 15.10 5.75 -14.87
C THR A 20 13.86 5.11 -15.46
N VAL A 21 13.99 3.91 -16.04
CA VAL A 21 12.84 3.13 -16.49
C VAL A 21 11.90 2.79 -15.32
N THR A 22 12.41 2.33 -14.17
CA THR A 22 11.56 2.01 -13.00
C THR A 22 10.73 3.22 -12.55
N ARG A 23 11.38 4.38 -12.40
CA ARG A 23 10.74 5.61 -11.91
C ARG A 23 9.72 6.15 -12.91
N LEU A 24 10.03 6.16 -14.21
CA LEU A 24 9.11 6.63 -15.24
C LEU A 24 7.94 5.68 -15.44
N ALA A 25 8.15 4.36 -15.35
CA ALA A 25 7.06 3.38 -15.42
C ALA A 25 6.10 3.53 -14.23
N ALA A 26 6.63 3.65 -13.01
CA ALA A 26 5.83 3.91 -11.82
C ALA A 26 5.05 5.22 -11.93
N LEU A 27 5.68 6.30 -12.42
CA LEU A 27 5.02 7.59 -12.64
C LEU A 27 3.90 7.49 -13.68
N ARG A 28 4.14 6.79 -14.80
CA ARG A 28 3.12 6.58 -15.84
C ARG A 28 1.89 5.83 -15.31
N VAL A 29 2.10 4.80 -14.48
CA VAL A 29 0.99 4.10 -13.83
C VAL A 29 0.22 5.04 -12.91
N LEU A 30 0.95 5.81 -12.09
CA LEU A 30 0.36 6.74 -11.12
C LEU A 30 -0.39 7.90 -11.79
N GLU A 31 0.08 8.45 -12.90
CA GLU A 31 -0.50 9.66 -13.50
C GLU A 31 -1.51 9.37 -14.62
N HIS A 32 -1.35 8.24 -15.31
CA HIS A 32 -2.09 8.00 -16.56
C HIS A 32 -2.89 6.71 -16.58
N LEU A 33 -2.35 5.61 -16.01
CA LEU A 33 -3.03 4.32 -16.11
C LEU A 33 -4.01 4.10 -14.96
N ARG A 34 -3.60 4.31 -13.71
CA ARG A 34 -4.37 3.96 -12.50
C ARG A 34 -4.26 5.04 -11.40
N PRO A 35 -4.61 6.31 -11.68
CA PRO A 35 -4.34 7.42 -10.77
C PRO A 35 -5.12 7.40 -9.46
N ASN A 36 -6.26 6.72 -9.41
CA ASN A 36 -7.07 6.65 -8.20
C ASN A 36 -6.84 5.35 -7.42
N GLU A 37 -6.29 4.34 -8.07
CA GLU A 37 -6.05 3.01 -7.51
C GLU A 37 -4.62 2.80 -7.01
N THR A 38 -3.68 3.63 -7.43
CA THR A 38 -2.27 3.44 -7.09
C THR A 38 -1.70 4.57 -6.25
N VAL A 39 -0.62 4.27 -5.54
CA VAL A 39 0.22 5.23 -4.84
C VAL A 39 1.68 4.87 -5.09
N THR A 40 2.56 5.86 -5.17
CA THR A 40 3.99 5.62 -5.19
C THR A 40 4.56 5.65 -3.78
N LEU A 41 5.48 4.73 -3.48
CA LEU A 41 6.25 4.71 -2.23
C LEU A 41 7.70 5.10 -2.54
N CYS A 42 8.27 5.98 -1.72
CA CYS A 42 9.59 6.52 -1.98
C CYS A 42 10.66 5.62 -1.36
N LEU A 43 11.39 4.82 -2.16
CA LEU A 43 12.40 3.91 -1.63
C LEU A 43 13.44 4.59 -0.70
N PRO A 44 14.02 5.77 -1.02
CA PRO A 44 14.90 6.48 -0.08
C PRO A 44 14.26 6.77 1.27
N LEU A 45 13.03 7.28 1.29
CA LEU A 45 12.30 7.58 2.52
C LEU A 45 11.96 6.28 3.27
N PHE A 46 11.54 5.26 2.54
CA PHE A 46 11.26 3.92 3.05
C PHE A 46 12.48 3.33 3.75
N LEU A 47 13.68 3.46 3.18
CA LEU A 47 14.94 3.03 3.80
C LEU A 47 15.31 3.88 5.02
N ALA A 48 15.07 5.18 4.96
CA ALA A 48 15.37 6.14 6.03
C ALA A 48 14.45 6.05 7.25
N GLY A 49 13.40 5.21 7.23
CA GLY A 49 12.47 5.08 8.36
C GLY A 49 11.12 5.74 8.15
N GLY A 50 10.75 6.09 6.92
CA GLY A 50 9.44 6.67 6.61
C GLY A 50 8.28 5.76 7.02
N GLU A 51 7.69 6.06 8.18
CA GLU A 51 6.67 5.21 8.80
C GLU A 51 5.40 5.11 7.96
N GLY A 52 4.98 6.19 7.30
CA GLY A 52 3.81 6.18 6.43
C GLY A 52 3.94 5.21 5.25
N ASP A 53 5.04 5.25 4.52
CA ASP A 53 5.26 4.36 3.37
C ASP A 53 5.42 2.90 3.83
N ARG A 54 6.11 2.66 4.95
CA ARG A 54 6.25 1.32 5.55
C ARG A 54 4.93 0.75 6.06
N ALA A 55 4.10 1.59 6.70
CA ALA A 55 2.75 1.25 7.11
C ALA A 55 1.91 0.83 5.91
N PHE A 56 1.91 1.67 4.88
CA PHE A 56 1.16 1.40 3.66
C PHE A 56 1.55 0.03 3.09
N ALA A 57 2.85 -0.23 2.91
CA ALA A 57 3.32 -1.49 2.36
C ALA A 57 3.08 -2.73 3.26
N ARG A 58 2.73 -2.52 4.54
CA ARG A 58 2.37 -3.63 5.45
C ARG A 58 0.90 -4.02 5.30
N PHE A 59 0.02 -3.04 5.12
CA PHE A 59 -1.43 -3.24 5.11
C PHE A 59 -2.04 -3.28 3.70
N HIS A 60 -1.32 -2.82 2.68
CA HIS A 60 -1.78 -2.77 1.31
C HIS A 60 -0.86 -3.55 0.37
N PRO A 61 -1.43 -4.18 -0.69
CA PRO A 61 -0.64 -4.85 -1.71
C PRO A 61 0.36 -3.87 -2.32
N THR A 62 1.62 -4.29 -2.40
CA THR A 62 2.71 -3.45 -2.90
C THR A 62 3.49 -4.18 -3.98
N ILE A 63 3.73 -3.52 -5.09
CA ILE A 63 4.52 -3.99 -6.23
C ILE A 63 5.92 -3.36 -6.14
N ALA A 64 6.95 -4.19 -6.13
CA ALA A 64 8.34 -3.74 -6.16
C ALA A 64 8.88 -3.71 -7.60
N VAL A 65 9.51 -2.60 -7.98
CA VAL A 65 10.04 -2.40 -9.34
C VAL A 65 11.52 -2.04 -9.27
N ASP A 66 12.37 -2.92 -9.74
CA ASP A 66 13.82 -2.82 -9.60
C ASP A 66 14.54 -2.74 -10.94
N GLY A 67 15.54 -1.87 -11.06
CA GLY A 67 16.33 -1.73 -12.29
C GLY A 67 17.36 -2.85 -12.48
N CYS A 68 17.74 -3.57 -11.42
CA CYS A 68 18.77 -4.59 -11.47
C CYS A 68 18.58 -5.69 -10.40
N GLU A 69 19.38 -6.75 -10.50
CA GLU A 69 19.32 -7.92 -9.59
C GLU A 69 19.68 -7.63 -8.13
N LEU A 70 20.14 -6.42 -7.81
CA LEU A 70 20.29 -6.02 -6.42
C LEU A 70 18.94 -5.98 -5.71
N ARG A 71 17.83 -5.74 -6.43
CA ARG A 71 16.46 -5.83 -5.93
C ARG A 71 16.23 -4.97 -4.68
N CYS A 72 16.71 -3.73 -4.73
CA CYS A 72 16.70 -2.82 -3.59
C CYS A 72 15.28 -2.54 -3.09
N ALA A 73 14.32 -2.33 -4.00
CA ALA A 73 12.93 -2.08 -3.66
C ALA A 73 12.30 -3.32 -3.03
N GLN A 74 12.41 -4.48 -3.68
CA GLN A 74 11.88 -5.74 -3.15
C GLN A 74 12.44 -6.04 -1.74
N LYS A 75 13.77 -6.02 -1.60
CA LYS A 75 14.44 -6.34 -0.32
C LYS A 75 14.08 -5.35 0.78
N ALA A 76 13.94 -4.07 0.46
CA ALA A 76 13.52 -3.08 1.43
C ALA A 76 12.10 -3.37 1.93
N THR A 77 11.16 -3.61 1.01
CA THR A 77 9.77 -3.92 1.37
C THR A 77 9.66 -5.19 2.21
N GLU A 78 10.34 -6.27 1.83
CA GLU A 78 10.38 -7.52 2.59
C GLU A 78 10.97 -7.33 3.99
N ARG A 79 12.01 -6.49 4.11
CA ARG A 79 12.72 -6.28 5.38
C ARG A 79 11.94 -5.41 6.37
N TYR A 80 11.29 -4.35 5.90
CA TYR A 80 10.71 -3.33 6.78
C TYR A 80 9.17 -3.36 6.82
N SER A 81 8.53 -4.08 5.90
CA SER A 81 7.07 -4.18 5.81
C SER A 81 6.62 -5.63 5.61
N ASN A 82 6.14 -5.99 4.42
CA ASN A 82 5.63 -7.31 4.08
C ASN A 82 6.22 -7.75 2.73
N ARG A 83 6.01 -9.00 2.33
CA ARG A 83 6.45 -9.45 1.01
C ARG A 83 5.67 -8.72 -0.10
N PRO A 84 6.34 -8.17 -1.12
CA PRO A 84 5.65 -7.60 -2.28
C PRO A 84 4.70 -8.58 -2.94
N ALA A 85 3.54 -8.09 -3.36
CA ALA A 85 2.52 -8.85 -4.08
C ALA A 85 2.94 -9.18 -5.52
N ALA A 86 3.89 -8.42 -6.06
CA ALA A 86 4.62 -8.68 -7.29
C ALA A 86 5.99 -8.01 -7.24
N SER A 87 6.94 -8.51 -8.03
CA SER A 87 8.25 -7.91 -8.19
C SER A 87 8.71 -8.01 -9.64
N TYR A 88 9.22 -6.91 -10.17
CA TYR A 88 9.74 -6.81 -11.53
C TYR A 88 11.21 -6.38 -11.50
N VAL A 89 12.00 -6.93 -12.43
CA VAL A 89 13.32 -6.39 -12.75
C VAL A 89 13.34 -5.93 -14.19
N VAL A 90 13.70 -4.66 -14.42
CA VAL A 90 13.69 -4.05 -15.77
C VAL A 90 14.55 -4.84 -16.77
N ARG A 91 15.67 -5.42 -16.31
CA ARG A 91 16.53 -6.24 -17.17
C ARG A 91 15.82 -7.47 -17.72
N ASP A 92 14.93 -8.09 -16.94
CA ASP A 92 14.12 -9.22 -17.40
C ASP A 92 13.12 -8.78 -18.46
N VAL A 93 12.52 -7.59 -18.30
CA VAL A 93 11.59 -7.00 -19.28
C VAL A 93 12.30 -6.70 -20.61
N ILE A 94 13.51 -6.13 -20.57
CA ILE A 94 14.34 -5.87 -21.76
C ILE A 94 14.67 -7.19 -22.47
N ALA A 95 15.15 -8.18 -21.72
CA ALA A 95 15.58 -9.46 -22.28
C ALA A 95 14.39 -10.25 -22.87
N GLY A 96 13.25 -10.30 -22.17
CA GLY A 96 12.06 -10.99 -22.61
C GLY A 96 11.42 -10.38 -23.86
N ASN A 97 11.53 -9.07 -24.02
CA ASN A 97 10.96 -8.34 -25.17
C ASN A 97 12.00 -8.01 -26.27
N GLN A 98 13.23 -8.51 -26.14
CA GLN A 98 14.32 -8.31 -27.11
C GLN A 98 14.56 -6.83 -27.44
N LEU A 99 14.44 -5.96 -26.44
CA LEU A 99 14.64 -4.53 -26.62
C LEU A 99 16.13 -4.21 -26.85
N GLY A 100 16.39 -3.14 -27.60
CA GLY A 100 17.74 -2.63 -27.80
C GLY A 100 18.38 -2.11 -26.52
N GLU A 101 19.67 -1.78 -26.60
CA GLU A 101 20.42 -1.22 -25.47
C GLU A 101 19.78 0.07 -24.95
N LEU A 102 19.58 0.15 -23.64
CA LEU A 102 19.11 1.36 -23.00
C LEU A 102 20.21 2.41 -22.97
N GLN A 103 19.87 3.63 -23.33
CA GLN A 103 20.79 4.74 -23.29
C GLN A 103 20.13 5.97 -22.69
N GLY A 104 20.90 6.71 -21.91
CA GLY A 104 20.52 8.02 -21.41
C GLY A 104 19.85 7.98 -20.04
N ARG A 105 20.67 8.10 -18.99
CA ARG A 105 20.21 8.11 -17.59
C ARG A 105 19.13 9.16 -17.28
N ARG A 106 19.19 10.34 -17.88
CA ARG A 106 18.19 11.41 -17.65
C ARG A 106 17.10 11.48 -18.72
N LYS A 107 17.48 11.12 -19.95
CA LYS A 107 16.59 11.14 -21.11
C LYS A 107 16.83 9.86 -21.88
N LEU A 108 15.90 8.92 -21.70
CA LEU A 108 15.96 7.62 -22.33
C LEU A 108 15.88 7.75 -23.86
N ASN A 109 16.58 6.86 -24.54
CA ASN A 109 16.40 6.61 -25.97
C ASN A 109 15.05 5.92 -26.25
N ALA A 110 14.76 5.65 -27.53
CA ALA A 110 13.51 5.00 -27.93
C ALA A 110 13.32 3.61 -27.28
N ALA A 111 14.39 2.83 -27.15
CA ALA A 111 14.35 1.53 -26.47
C ALA A 111 13.96 1.66 -25.00
N GLY A 112 14.49 2.68 -24.30
CA GLY A 112 14.14 2.94 -22.91
C GLY A 112 12.71 3.45 -22.73
N LEU A 113 12.21 4.29 -23.63
CA LEU A 113 10.81 4.70 -23.62
C LEU A 113 9.87 3.51 -23.87
N GLN A 114 10.22 2.63 -24.82
CA GLN A 114 9.47 1.40 -25.05
C GLN A 114 9.49 0.47 -23.82
N ALA A 115 10.62 0.36 -23.12
CA ALA A 115 10.72 -0.39 -21.87
C ALA A 115 9.84 0.21 -20.76
N VAL A 116 9.73 1.54 -20.70
CA VAL A 116 8.82 2.24 -19.78
C VAL A 116 7.37 1.88 -20.07
N ASP A 117 6.95 1.93 -21.33
CA ASP A 117 5.57 1.63 -21.71
C ASP A 117 5.21 0.17 -21.41
N LEU A 118 6.04 -0.78 -21.81
CA LEU A 118 5.82 -2.21 -21.53
C LEU A 118 5.72 -2.51 -20.04
N LEU A 119 6.68 -2.00 -19.25
CA LEU A 119 6.68 -2.22 -17.81
C LEU A 119 5.49 -1.54 -17.12
N ALA A 120 5.09 -0.34 -17.55
CA ALA A 120 3.92 0.34 -17.00
C ALA A 120 2.64 -0.43 -17.28
N ASP A 121 2.48 -0.98 -18.48
CA ASP A 121 1.33 -1.81 -18.85
C ASP A 121 1.28 -3.10 -18.04
N GLU A 122 2.41 -3.79 -17.86
CA GLU A 122 2.52 -4.98 -17.00
C GLU A 122 2.15 -4.68 -15.54
N ILE A 123 2.64 -3.55 -14.99
CA ILE A 123 2.30 -3.12 -13.63
C ILE A 123 0.82 -2.79 -13.53
N ALA A 124 0.24 -2.08 -14.51
CA ALA A 124 -1.18 -1.71 -14.50
C ALA A 124 -2.09 -2.94 -14.55
N GLN A 125 -1.78 -3.92 -15.40
CA GLN A 125 -2.50 -5.20 -15.41
C GLN A 125 -2.42 -5.89 -14.05
N ARG A 126 -1.22 -5.89 -13.44
CA ARG A 126 -1.04 -6.51 -12.13
C ARG A 126 -1.80 -5.78 -11.01
N VAL A 127 -1.91 -4.45 -11.09
CA VAL A 127 -2.76 -3.65 -10.19
C VAL A 127 -4.22 -4.09 -10.32
N ASP A 128 -4.73 -4.26 -11.53
CA ASP A 128 -6.11 -4.69 -11.77
C ASP A 128 -6.38 -6.07 -11.17
N GLU A 129 -5.48 -7.02 -11.40
CA GLU A 129 -5.55 -8.37 -10.82
C GLU A 129 -5.59 -8.32 -9.28
N LEU A 130 -4.73 -7.52 -8.67
CA LEU A 130 -4.67 -7.37 -7.20
C LEU A 130 -5.92 -6.71 -6.62
N LEU A 131 -6.61 -5.88 -7.40
CA LEU A 131 -7.87 -5.25 -7.02
C LEU A 131 -9.10 -6.07 -7.42
N GLY A 132 -8.92 -7.20 -8.12
CA GLY A 132 -10.01 -8.03 -8.62
C GLY A 132 -10.83 -7.37 -9.72
N LYS A 133 -10.25 -6.43 -10.47
CA LYS A 133 -10.89 -5.76 -11.61
C LYS A 133 -10.46 -6.48 -12.90
N GLN A 134 -11.39 -6.77 -13.81
CA GLN A 134 -11.05 -7.14 -15.20
C GLN A 134 -11.23 -5.90 -16.07
N TRP A 135 -10.15 -5.42 -16.70
CA TRP A 135 -10.15 -4.25 -17.58
C TRP A 135 -10.22 -4.69 -19.05
N ASN A 136 -11.11 -4.09 -19.83
CA ASN A 136 -11.15 -4.32 -21.28
C ASN A 136 -10.42 -3.18 -22.00
N LEU A 137 -9.31 -3.52 -22.66
CA LEU A 137 -8.35 -2.58 -23.26
C LEU A 137 -8.92 -1.80 -24.47
N SER A 138 -10.12 -2.12 -24.95
CA SER A 138 -10.65 -1.58 -26.21
C SER A 138 -11.33 -0.21 -26.08
N ASP A 139 -11.99 0.10 -24.95
CA ASP A 139 -12.93 1.23 -24.90
C ASP A 139 -12.71 2.23 -23.75
N GLY A 140 -11.72 2.01 -22.87
CA GLY A 140 -11.40 2.96 -21.79
C GLY A 140 -12.51 3.16 -20.75
N GLU A 141 -13.51 2.28 -20.69
CA GLU A 141 -14.58 2.29 -19.69
C GLU A 141 -14.70 0.96 -18.93
N PHE A 142 -15.19 1.06 -17.69
CA PHE A 142 -15.37 -0.04 -16.75
C PHE A 142 -16.45 -1.02 -17.23
N ILE A 143 -16.15 -2.32 -17.24
CA ILE A 143 -17.19 -3.35 -17.27
C ILE A 143 -17.63 -3.61 -15.83
N GLN A 144 -18.84 -3.17 -15.50
CA GLN A 144 -19.52 -3.50 -14.26
C GLN A 144 -19.99 -4.97 -14.33
N LEU A 145 -19.30 -5.86 -13.62
CA LEU A 145 -19.81 -7.19 -13.31
C LEU A 145 -20.63 -7.12 -12.02
N ASP A 146 -21.85 -6.62 -12.15
CA ASP A 146 -22.87 -6.78 -11.11
C ASP A 146 -23.32 -8.24 -11.06
N ALA A 147 -22.94 -8.96 -10.02
CA ALA A 147 -23.78 -9.99 -9.41
C ALA A 147 -23.17 -10.53 -8.12
N ILE A 148 -23.28 -9.81 -7.00
CA ILE A 148 -23.93 -10.31 -5.77
C ILE A 148 -24.54 -9.09 -5.08
N GLY A 149 -25.87 -9.01 -5.10
CA GLY A 149 -26.61 -7.91 -4.50
C GLY A 149 -26.45 -7.86 -2.99
N ILE A 150 -26.07 -6.70 -2.46
CA ILE A 150 -26.32 -6.32 -1.07
C ILE A 150 -26.82 -4.88 -1.06
N VAL A 151 -27.99 -4.76 -0.43
CA VAL A 151 -28.81 -3.58 -0.20
C VAL A 151 -27.98 -2.43 0.39
N GLN A 152 -28.16 -1.23 -0.18
CA GLN A 152 -27.66 0.02 0.38
C GLN A 152 -28.29 0.24 1.76
N GLN A 153 -27.49 0.20 2.82
CA GLN A 153 -27.81 0.87 4.08
C GLN A 153 -26.82 2.01 4.27
N GLU A 154 -27.36 3.22 4.24
CA GLU A 154 -26.71 4.43 4.70
C GLU A 154 -26.34 4.26 6.19
N ALA A 155 -25.04 4.25 6.49
CA ALA A 155 -24.52 4.47 7.82
C ALA A 155 -23.51 5.61 7.74
N SER A 156 -23.94 6.75 8.25
CA SER A 156 -23.17 7.97 8.49
C SER A 156 -21.90 7.70 9.28
N GLY A 157 -20.76 8.17 8.75
CA GLY A 157 -19.47 8.18 9.43
C GLY A 157 -18.35 7.86 8.44
N GLN A 158 -17.94 8.84 7.63
CA GLN A 158 -16.73 8.69 6.82
C GLN A 158 -15.53 8.51 7.78
N PRO A 159 -14.70 7.47 7.63
CA PRO A 159 -13.40 7.48 8.27
C PRO A 159 -12.62 8.65 7.68
N VAL A 160 -12.29 9.62 8.53
CA VAL A 160 -11.39 10.70 8.16
C VAL A 160 -10.06 10.04 7.75
N VAL A 161 -9.43 10.55 6.72
CA VAL A 161 -8.21 9.97 6.12
C VAL A 161 -7.08 10.94 6.41
N ALA A 162 -5.97 10.48 7.00
CA ALA A 162 -4.78 11.33 7.12
C ALA A 162 -4.13 11.49 5.75
N THR A 163 -4.21 12.67 5.17
CA THR A 163 -3.60 12.99 3.87
C THR A 163 -2.10 13.18 4.04
N CYS A 164 -1.31 12.16 3.71
CA CYS A 164 0.13 12.34 3.48
C CYS A 164 0.34 13.14 2.19
N ALA A 165 1.51 13.75 1.99
CA ALA A 165 1.84 14.57 0.81
C ALA A 165 1.67 13.84 -0.55
N CYS A 166 1.55 12.52 -0.53
CA CYS A 166 1.31 11.65 -1.68
C CYS A 166 -0.18 11.26 -1.91
N GLY A 167 -1.12 11.71 -1.08
CA GLY A 167 -2.56 11.40 -1.26
C GLY A 167 -2.95 9.95 -0.94
N SER A 168 -2.08 9.18 -0.30
CA SER A 168 -2.23 7.73 -0.05
C SER A 168 -3.13 7.34 1.12
N GLY A 169 -3.94 8.27 1.62
CA GLY A 169 -4.13 8.41 3.05
C GLY A 169 -4.50 7.14 3.81
N ILE A 170 -3.77 6.93 4.90
CA ILE A 170 -3.93 5.80 5.81
C ILE A 170 -5.19 6.07 6.63
N PRO A 171 -6.09 5.07 6.78
CA PRO A 171 -7.29 5.25 7.59
C PRO A 171 -6.90 5.60 9.02
N ILE A 172 -7.47 6.69 9.54
CA ILE A 172 -7.36 7.07 10.95
C ILE A 172 -8.67 6.74 11.66
N GLN A 173 -8.58 6.51 12.97
CA GLN A 173 -9.73 6.35 13.84
C GLN A 173 -9.51 7.12 15.14
N GLU A 174 -10.53 7.82 15.59
CA GLU A 174 -10.55 8.43 16.92
C GLU A 174 -10.84 7.36 17.96
N VAL A 175 -9.97 7.26 18.96
CA VAL A 175 -10.09 6.33 20.09
C VAL A 175 -10.13 7.14 21.38
N LEU A 176 -11.13 6.87 22.21
CA LEU A 176 -11.28 7.52 23.51
C LEU A 176 -10.27 6.92 24.51
N ILE A 177 -9.27 7.70 24.90
CA ILE A 177 -8.18 7.35 25.83
C ILE A 177 -8.20 8.36 26.97
N SER A 178 -8.29 7.89 28.22
CA SER A 178 -8.36 8.77 29.42
C SER A 178 -9.43 9.88 29.37
N GLY A 179 -10.49 9.71 28.58
CA GLY A 179 -11.54 10.71 28.39
C GLY A 179 -11.27 11.72 27.26
N GLU A 180 -10.15 11.62 26.57
CA GLU A 180 -9.79 12.42 25.40
C GLU A 180 -9.91 11.60 24.11
N LEU A 181 -10.39 12.22 23.03
CA LEU A 181 -10.44 11.58 21.71
C LEU A 181 -9.09 11.75 21.03
N ILE A 182 -8.33 10.65 20.93
CA ILE A 182 -7.02 10.62 20.29
C ILE A 182 -7.16 10.05 18.90
N THR A 183 -6.66 10.76 17.90
CA THR A 183 -6.61 10.29 16.51
C THR A 183 -5.44 9.32 16.35
N LEU A 184 -5.74 8.06 16.02
CA LEU A 184 -4.74 7.02 15.81
C LEU A 184 -4.72 6.56 14.35
N VAL A 185 -3.53 6.34 13.82
CA VAL A 185 -3.24 5.93 12.44
C VAL A 185 -3.28 4.41 12.31
N GLY A 186 -3.96 3.92 11.27
CA GLY A 186 -3.97 2.52 10.87
C GLY A 186 -4.88 1.62 11.70
N ILE A 187 -5.54 2.14 12.74
CA ILE A 187 -6.37 1.34 13.66
C ILE A 187 -7.40 0.47 12.94
N PRO A 188 -8.19 0.97 11.95
CA PRO A 188 -9.18 0.11 11.29
C PRO A 188 -8.56 -1.10 10.59
N LEU A 189 -7.38 -0.92 9.97
CA LEU A 189 -6.67 -1.99 9.26
C LEU A 189 -6.02 -2.98 10.23
N ILE A 190 -5.43 -2.48 11.31
CA ILE A 190 -4.85 -3.32 12.37
C ILE A 190 -5.94 -4.21 12.99
N PHE A 191 -7.11 -3.64 13.30
CA PHE A 191 -8.24 -4.39 13.85
C PHE A 191 -8.77 -5.44 12.87
N GLN A 192 -8.92 -5.07 11.60
CA GLN A 192 -9.33 -6.04 10.57
C GLN A 192 -8.32 -7.19 10.45
N GLN A 193 -7.02 -6.89 10.39
CA GLN A 193 -5.97 -7.91 10.31
C GLN A 193 -6.01 -8.88 11.50
N PHE A 194 -6.15 -8.38 12.72
CA PHE A 194 -6.24 -9.23 13.91
C PHE A 194 -7.53 -10.05 13.92
N THR A 195 -8.64 -9.49 13.42
CA THR A 195 -9.93 -10.17 13.30
C THR A 195 -9.86 -11.33 12.31
N GLU A 196 -9.31 -11.09 11.12
CA GLU A 196 -9.11 -12.10 10.07
C GLU A 196 -8.14 -13.21 10.50
N ALA A 197 -7.15 -12.87 11.34
CA ALA A 197 -6.24 -13.84 11.96
C ALA A 197 -6.86 -14.63 13.13
N GLY A 198 -8.13 -14.39 13.49
CA GLY A 198 -8.83 -15.09 14.57
C GLY A 198 -8.37 -14.68 15.98
N LYS A 199 -7.68 -13.55 16.12
CA LYS A 199 -7.11 -13.08 17.39
C LYS A 199 -8.16 -12.39 18.26
N PHE A 200 -8.84 -13.18 19.08
CA PHE A 200 -9.84 -12.68 20.03
C PHE A 200 -9.22 -11.61 20.97
N PRO A 201 -9.96 -10.55 21.37
CA PRO A 201 -9.50 -9.50 22.31
C PRO A 201 -9.27 -10.06 23.73
N SER A 202 -8.23 -10.87 23.89
CA SER A 202 -7.67 -11.39 25.14
C SER A 202 -6.40 -10.63 25.51
N ASP A 203 -5.98 -10.68 26.78
CA ASP A 203 -4.77 -10.01 27.25
C ASP A 203 -3.50 -10.36 26.44
N GLU A 204 -3.39 -11.61 25.99
CA GLU A 204 -2.28 -12.08 25.16
C GLU A 204 -2.25 -11.38 23.80
N ASN A 205 -3.37 -11.39 23.06
CA ASN A 205 -3.47 -10.75 21.75
C ASN A 205 -3.40 -9.22 21.83
N LEU A 206 -3.83 -8.64 22.96
CA LEU A 206 -3.74 -7.19 23.20
C LEU A 206 -2.30 -6.70 23.30
N ASN A 207 -1.38 -7.52 23.82
CA ASN A 207 0.04 -7.13 23.87
C ASN A 207 0.62 -7.02 22.45
N GLU A 208 0.36 -8.01 21.60
CA GLU A 208 0.80 -7.98 20.20
C GLU A 208 0.12 -6.86 19.41
N LEU A 209 -1.16 -6.61 19.69
CA LEU A 209 -1.90 -5.49 19.12
C LEU A 209 -1.24 -4.16 19.48
N MET A 210 -0.91 -3.97 20.77
CA MET A 210 -0.26 -2.75 21.25
C MET A 210 1.12 -2.56 20.61
N GLU A 211 1.92 -3.61 20.48
CA GLU A 211 3.20 -3.52 19.76
C GLU A 211 2.99 -3.09 18.31
N THR A 212 1.96 -3.60 17.64
CA THR A 212 1.64 -3.19 16.26
C THR A 212 1.16 -1.73 16.18
N VAL A 213 0.34 -1.28 17.13
CA VAL A 213 -0.19 0.09 17.16
C VAL A 213 0.91 1.11 17.45
N LYS A 214 1.83 0.81 18.38
CA LYS A 214 2.96 1.67 18.76
C LYS A 214 3.93 1.94 17.60
N VAL A 215 3.99 1.05 16.60
CA VAL A 215 4.80 1.28 15.39
C VAL A 215 4.40 2.55 14.65
N TYR A 216 3.13 2.98 14.77
CA TYR A 216 2.58 4.08 13.99
C TYR A 216 2.02 5.22 14.84
N ASN A 217 1.91 5.00 16.14
CA ASN A 217 1.26 5.91 17.07
C ASN A 217 2.18 6.07 18.27
N PRO A 218 2.88 7.21 18.40
CA PRO A 218 3.69 7.46 19.58
C PRO A 218 2.79 7.43 20.81
N VAL A 219 3.15 6.59 21.78
CA VAL A 219 2.47 6.50 23.07
C VAL A 219 3.32 7.28 24.08
N PRO A 220 2.79 8.33 24.73
CA PRO A 220 3.53 9.07 25.75
C PRO A 220 3.99 8.17 26.90
N ASP A 221 5.19 8.44 27.42
CA ASP A 221 5.73 7.73 28.58
C ASP A 221 4.78 7.88 29.78
N GLY A 222 4.39 6.75 30.37
CA GLY A 222 3.45 6.71 31.50
C GLY A 222 1.97 6.62 31.11
N GLU A 223 1.62 6.75 29.83
CA GLU A 223 0.23 6.61 29.35
C GLU A 223 -0.07 5.24 28.72
N GLU A 224 0.89 4.33 28.74
CA GLU A 224 0.79 3.02 28.08
C GLU A 224 -0.43 2.20 28.54
N MET A 225 -0.75 2.23 29.84
CA MET A 225 -1.94 1.54 30.35
C MET A 225 -3.24 2.17 29.83
N ALA A 226 -3.30 3.49 29.75
CA ALA A 226 -4.49 4.19 29.26
C ALA A 226 -4.73 3.93 27.77
N TYR A 227 -3.66 3.93 26.97
CA TYR A 227 -3.72 3.56 25.56
C TYR A 227 -4.15 2.11 25.40
N ARG A 228 -3.58 1.19 26.19
CA ARG A 228 -3.95 -0.23 26.17
C ARG A 228 -5.44 -0.43 26.46
N GLU A 229 -5.98 0.24 27.47
CA GLU A 229 -7.41 0.19 27.81
C GLU A 229 -8.29 0.75 26.70
N GLY A 230 -7.95 1.95 26.19
CA GLY A 230 -8.72 2.60 25.12
C GLY A 230 -8.76 1.79 23.84
N ILE A 231 -7.60 1.28 23.39
CA ILE A 231 -7.45 0.45 22.20
C ILE A 231 -8.12 -0.91 22.39
N SER A 232 -8.00 -1.52 23.58
CA SER A 232 -8.66 -2.78 23.91
C SER A 232 -10.18 -2.67 23.76
N ARG A 233 -10.79 -1.63 24.34
CA ARG A 233 -12.22 -1.37 24.20
C ARG A 233 -12.63 -1.18 22.74
N ALA A 234 -11.88 -0.35 22.00
CA ALA A 234 -12.17 -0.11 20.58
C ALA A 234 -12.05 -1.38 19.73
N TYR A 235 -11.08 -2.24 20.02
CA TYR A 235 -10.89 -3.51 19.31
C TYR A 235 -11.99 -4.52 19.65
N ALA A 236 -12.39 -4.62 20.91
CA ALA A 236 -13.51 -5.46 21.32
C ALA A 236 -14.81 -5.03 20.61
N ASP A 237 -15.10 -3.73 20.58
CA ASP A 237 -16.27 -3.19 19.88
C ASP A 237 -16.24 -3.52 18.39
N PHE A 238 -15.08 -3.42 17.74
CA PHE A 238 -14.90 -3.79 16.33
C PHE A 238 -15.14 -5.28 16.10
N TRP A 239 -14.51 -6.15 16.91
CA TRP A 239 -14.61 -7.61 16.81
C TRP A 239 -16.05 -8.10 16.92
N PHE A 240 -16.80 -7.62 17.92
CA PHE A 240 -18.20 -8.01 18.11
C PHE A 240 -19.12 -7.43 17.04
N LYS A 241 -18.83 -6.25 16.48
CA LYS A 241 -19.61 -5.71 15.35
C LYS A 241 -19.41 -6.54 14.07
N GLU A 242 -18.19 -6.98 13.77
CA GLU A 242 -17.92 -7.80 12.58
C GLU A 242 -18.49 -9.22 12.70
N LYS A 243 -18.48 -9.83 13.90
CA LYS A 243 -19.07 -11.16 14.13
C LYS A 243 -20.60 -11.23 14.06
N ASN A 244 -21.28 -10.08 14.19
CA ASN A 244 -22.73 -9.97 14.14
C ASN A 244 -23.27 -9.52 12.77
N LYS A 245 -22.40 -9.37 11.77
CA LYS A 245 -22.76 -9.19 10.35
C LYS A 245 -22.77 -10.54 9.64
#